data_AF-A0A1C7LML5-F1
#
_entry.id   AF-A0A1C7LML5-F1
#
_cell.length_a   1.000
_cell.length_b   1.000
_cell.length_c   1.000
_cell.angle_alpha   90.00
_cell.angle_beta   90.00
_cell.angle_gamma   90.00
#
_symmetry.space_group_name_H-M   'P 1'
#
loop_
_entity.id
_entity.type
_entity.pdbx_description
1 polymer ?
#
loop_
_entity_poly.entity_id
_entity_poly.type
_entity_poly.pdbx_seq_one_letter_code
_entity_poly.pdbx_strand_id
1 'polypeptide(L)'
;MQSEECGHIGGNGLHDCRKCHRGGPEGFKVTNDGYDSLFHPQQPRHSTETLTEVKHQVSLACKGIEANVKKRQTDSGVKDAYTQHWIEYLLARFQQLKAEDPNRSDNDITRELEAFVTQRGNELYNPFLQLEGFDVNLDTPVELLHTVLLGIVKYAWHMTHSSLSKQQLDHFFVKLQSSSVDGLTIAPIRANYLRQYRNSLVGRQFKQVLQTSIFHLYGMIDDLHFSLWQAVGTLCALLWFPEIKNMTEYLADLKIATNNVLDLFALIDPSKIWSKIKLHILAHVHEDISRFGPIIGRSTEIFECFNAIFRFCAVLTNRRSPSHDIAMQLADQEALKQRITGGMWQQSESEWVQASSQVRDKPTDAGSATPVPEHRRQELQWCQTDALKTVNCPEHDEKSIWWPGEKVIAQSGDVCKVGFWVFASSPFTTGGIYL
;
A
#
# COMPACT_ATOMS: atom_id res chain seq x y z
N MET A 1 12.22 3.28 -3.81
CA MET A 1 12.16 2.71 -2.43
C MET A 1 11.90 1.21 -2.44
N GLN A 2 10.71 0.63 -2.17
CA GLN A 2 10.61 -0.83 -1.98
C GLN A 2 11.28 -1.69 -3.07
N SER A 3 11.08 -1.39 -4.36
CA SER A 3 11.77 -2.11 -5.45
C SER A 3 13.29 -1.92 -5.43
N GLU A 4 13.75 -0.73 -5.08
CA GLU A 4 15.16 -0.36 -5.05
C GLU A 4 15.89 -1.03 -3.88
N GLU A 5 15.28 -1.04 -2.69
CA GLU A 5 15.83 -1.70 -1.50
C GLU A 5 15.93 -3.21 -1.66
N CYS A 6 15.03 -3.83 -2.44
CA CYS A 6 15.09 -5.25 -2.79
C CYS A 6 16.17 -5.58 -3.84
N GLY A 7 16.95 -4.60 -4.30
CA GLY A 7 17.91 -4.79 -5.39
C GLY A 7 17.27 -5.23 -6.71
N HIS A 8 16.02 -4.83 -6.98
CA HIS A 8 15.27 -5.27 -8.15
C HIS A 8 15.47 -4.34 -9.35
N ILE A 9 15.70 -4.94 -10.54
CA ILE A 9 16.04 -4.21 -11.78
C ILE A 9 14.86 -3.46 -12.43
N GLY A 10 13.62 -3.77 -12.05
CA GLY A 10 12.42 -3.23 -12.70
C GLY A 10 12.02 -4.03 -13.95
N GLY A 11 11.23 -3.42 -14.84
CA GLY A 11 10.69 -4.08 -16.03
C GLY A 11 11.69 -4.46 -17.13
N ASN A 12 12.99 -4.23 -16.90
CA ASN A 12 14.07 -4.54 -17.86
C ASN A 12 14.70 -5.93 -17.63
N GLY A 13 14.33 -6.62 -16.54
CA GLY A 13 14.78 -7.98 -16.24
C GLY A 13 13.87 -9.04 -16.86
N LEU A 14 14.39 -10.26 -16.98
CA LEU A 14 13.55 -11.43 -17.27
C LEU A 14 12.58 -11.68 -16.13
N HIS A 15 13.03 -11.47 -14.88
CA HIS A 15 12.20 -11.59 -13.69
C HIS A 15 11.96 -10.21 -13.08
N ASP A 16 10.77 -9.66 -13.32
CA ASP A 16 10.42 -8.26 -13.06
C ASP A 16 9.57 -8.04 -11.80
N CYS A 17 9.44 -9.08 -10.96
CA CYS A 17 8.84 -8.98 -9.64
C CYS A 17 9.91 -8.91 -8.54
N ARG A 18 9.74 -7.95 -7.62
CA ARG A 18 10.62 -7.79 -6.45
C ARG A 18 10.41 -8.86 -5.37
N LYS A 19 9.27 -9.55 -5.36
CA LYS A 19 8.90 -10.53 -4.31
C LYS A 19 9.09 -11.98 -4.72
N CYS A 20 9.07 -12.28 -6.02
CA CYS A 20 9.20 -13.65 -6.52
C CYS A 20 9.88 -13.69 -7.89
N HIS A 21 10.11 -14.89 -8.40
CA HIS A 21 10.73 -15.15 -9.70
C HIS A 21 9.75 -15.06 -10.88
N ARG A 22 8.66 -14.29 -10.77
CA ARG A 22 7.75 -14.07 -11.89
C ARG A 22 8.45 -13.46 -13.09
N GLY A 23 8.20 -14.05 -14.25
CA GLY A 23 8.68 -13.57 -15.54
C GLY A 23 9.24 -14.71 -16.39
N GLY A 24 10.46 -14.51 -16.90
CA GLY A 24 11.16 -15.41 -17.81
C GLY A 24 11.41 -14.78 -19.19
N PRO A 25 11.94 -15.56 -20.14
CA PRO A 25 12.09 -15.13 -21.53
C PRO A 25 10.74 -14.76 -22.15
N GLU A 26 10.75 -13.80 -23.08
CA GLU A 26 9.52 -13.36 -23.75
C GLU A 26 8.77 -14.50 -24.42
N GLY A 27 9.50 -15.41 -25.08
CA GLY A 27 8.94 -16.60 -25.73
C GLY A 27 8.23 -17.57 -24.77
N PHE A 28 8.66 -17.67 -23.51
CA PHE A 28 7.97 -18.51 -22.52
C PHE A 28 6.67 -17.86 -22.08
N LYS A 29 6.72 -16.58 -21.72
CA LYS A 29 5.58 -15.86 -21.15
C LYS A 29 4.39 -15.67 -22.13
N VAL A 30 4.60 -15.85 -23.44
CA VAL A 30 3.52 -15.88 -24.46
C VAL A 30 2.93 -17.27 -24.70
N THR A 31 3.46 -18.32 -24.06
CA THR A 31 2.82 -19.65 -24.03
C THR A 31 1.63 -19.64 -23.07
N ASN A 32 0.73 -20.63 -23.18
CA ASN A 32 -0.40 -20.76 -22.26
C ASN A 32 0.09 -20.89 -20.80
N ASP A 33 1.03 -21.80 -20.54
CA ASP A 33 1.59 -22.03 -19.20
C ASP A 33 2.33 -20.79 -18.68
N GLY A 34 3.10 -20.13 -19.56
CA GLY A 34 3.82 -18.92 -19.19
C GLY A 34 2.90 -17.76 -18.86
N TYR A 35 1.81 -17.57 -19.61
CA TYR A 35 0.83 -16.52 -19.37
C TYR A 35 0.01 -16.81 -18.10
N ASP A 36 -0.45 -18.05 -17.90
CA ASP A 36 -1.16 -18.51 -16.69
C ASP A 36 -0.30 -18.29 -15.43
N SER A 37 1.00 -18.57 -15.52
CA SER A 37 1.94 -18.35 -14.41
C SER A 37 2.05 -16.89 -13.95
N LEU A 38 1.58 -15.92 -14.73
CA LEU A 38 1.62 -14.49 -14.37
C LEU A 38 0.54 -14.12 -13.35
N PHE A 39 -0.52 -14.93 -13.22
CA PHE A 39 -1.64 -14.71 -12.29
C PHE A 39 -1.31 -15.14 -10.86
N HIS A 40 -0.24 -15.88 -10.67
CA HIS A 40 0.08 -16.51 -9.39
C HIS A 40 1.46 -16.10 -8.88
N PRO A 41 1.62 -15.90 -7.55
CA PRO A 41 2.93 -15.83 -6.93
C PRO A 41 3.80 -17.02 -7.37
N GLN A 42 5.02 -16.74 -7.80
CA GLN A 42 6.00 -17.77 -8.14
C GLN A 42 6.94 -18.01 -6.96
N GLN A 43 8.06 -18.70 -7.18
CA GLN A 43 9.06 -18.95 -6.13
C GLN A 43 9.48 -17.63 -5.47
N PRO A 44 9.34 -17.49 -4.14
CA PRO A 44 9.64 -16.25 -3.45
C PRO A 44 11.13 -15.93 -3.54
N ARG A 45 11.44 -14.63 -3.55
CA ARG A 45 12.81 -14.13 -3.42
C ARG A 45 13.13 -13.91 -1.96
N HIS A 46 14.39 -14.08 -1.63
CA HIS A 46 14.92 -13.79 -0.30
C HIS A 46 16.07 -12.79 -0.35
N SER A 47 16.26 -12.02 0.71
CA SER A 47 17.38 -11.09 0.84
C SER A 47 18.74 -11.79 0.70
N THR A 48 18.87 -13.00 1.24
CA THR A 48 20.09 -13.84 1.17
C THR A 48 20.40 -14.32 -0.25
N GLU A 49 19.37 -14.71 -1.00
CA GLU A 49 19.47 -15.05 -2.42
C GLU A 49 19.92 -13.82 -3.22
N THR A 50 19.25 -12.69 -3.01
CA THR A 50 19.56 -11.42 -3.69
C THR A 50 20.99 -10.98 -3.38
N LEU A 51 21.44 -11.08 -2.12
CA LEU A 51 22.81 -10.77 -1.72
C LEU A 51 23.83 -11.68 -2.43
N THR A 52 23.53 -12.97 -2.53
CA THR A 52 24.39 -13.94 -3.22
C THR A 52 24.53 -13.57 -4.69
N GLU A 53 23.45 -13.16 -5.33
CA GLU A 53 23.47 -12.73 -6.73
C GLU A 53 24.25 -11.42 -6.92
N VAL A 54 24.06 -10.44 -6.03
CA VAL A 54 24.85 -9.19 -6.03
C VAL A 54 26.35 -9.48 -5.83
N LYS A 55 26.72 -10.40 -4.93
CA LYS A 55 28.12 -10.83 -4.75
C LYS A 55 28.71 -11.43 -6.02
N HIS A 56 27.95 -12.23 -6.75
CA HIS A 56 28.39 -12.75 -8.03
C HIS A 56 28.61 -11.64 -9.08
N GLN A 57 27.73 -10.64 -9.12
CA GLN A 57 27.90 -9.49 -10.03
C GLN A 57 29.17 -8.70 -9.71
N VAL A 58 29.49 -8.50 -8.43
CA VAL A 58 30.75 -7.88 -7.98
C VAL A 58 31.97 -8.70 -8.41
N SER A 59 31.94 -10.03 -8.28
CA SER A 59 33.02 -10.90 -8.77
C SER A 59 33.18 -10.80 -10.30
N LEU A 60 32.09 -10.70 -11.06
CA LEU A 60 32.16 -10.47 -12.51
C LEU A 60 32.74 -9.09 -12.85
N ALA A 61 32.40 -8.05 -12.07
CA ALA A 61 32.95 -6.71 -12.24
C ALA A 61 34.47 -6.67 -12.03
N CYS A 62 34.99 -7.47 -11.09
CA CYS A 62 36.44 -7.61 -10.87
C CYS A 62 37.18 -8.19 -12.10
N LYS A 63 36.48 -8.87 -13.01
CA LYS A 63 37.03 -9.39 -14.28
C LYS A 63 37.00 -8.37 -15.43
N GLY A 64 36.45 -7.18 -15.20
CA GLY A 64 36.43 -6.08 -16.19
C GLY A 64 35.42 -6.24 -17.33
N ILE A 65 34.54 -7.25 -17.30
CA ILE A 65 33.61 -7.54 -18.40
C ILE A 65 32.19 -7.03 -18.07
N GLU A 66 31.92 -5.77 -18.41
CA GLU A 66 30.63 -5.11 -18.17
C GLU A 66 29.44 -5.87 -18.79
N ALA A 67 29.63 -6.46 -19.98
CA ALA A 67 28.58 -7.22 -20.67
C ALA A 67 28.08 -8.41 -19.86
N ASN A 68 28.97 -9.10 -19.13
CA ASN A 68 28.61 -10.24 -18.29
C ASN A 68 27.81 -9.79 -17.07
N VAL A 69 28.15 -8.65 -16.48
CA VAL A 69 27.39 -8.05 -15.38
C VAL A 69 25.98 -7.70 -15.86
N LYS A 70 25.85 -6.96 -16.97
CA LYS A 70 24.55 -6.55 -17.53
C LYS A 70 23.67 -7.75 -17.87
N LYS A 71 24.24 -8.76 -18.56
CA LYS A 71 23.52 -9.99 -18.88
C LYS A 71 22.99 -10.66 -17.62
N ARG A 72 23.83 -10.80 -16.60
CA ARG A 72 23.46 -11.44 -15.34
C ARG A 72 22.40 -10.66 -14.55
N GLN A 73 22.45 -9.33 -14.58
CA GLN A 73 21.41 -8.46 -14.02
C GLN A 73 20.06 -8.67 -14.72
N THR A 74 20.06 -8.74 -16.06
CA THR A 74 18.86 -9.02 -16.85
C THR A 74 18.32 -10.43 -16.57
N ASP A 75 19.18 -11.45 -16.60
CA ASP A 75 18.80 -12.86 -16.43
C ASP A 75 18.23 -13.13 -15.04
N SER A 76 18.82 -12.56 -13.98
CA SER A 76 18.39 -12.75 -12.59
C SER A 76 17.24 -11.83 -12.15
N GLY A 77 17.06 -10.68 -12.81
CA GLY A 77 16.18 -9.62 -12.34
C GLY A 77 16.75 -8.76 -11.20
N VAL A 78 18.02 -8.97 -10.81
CA VAL A 78 18.66 -8.30 -9.68
C VAL A 78 19.62 -7.22 -10.18
N LYS A 79 19.38 -5.98 -9.77
CA LYS A 79 20.28 -4.83 -9.96
C LYS A 79 20.15 -3.90 -8.76
N ASP A 80 21.06 -4.04 -7.80
CA ASP A 80 21.06 -3.27 -6.56
C ASP A 80 21.73 -1.91 -6.73
N ALA A 81 20.98 -0.83 -6.51
CA ALA A 81 21.46 0.54 -6.76
C ALA A 81 22.65 0.93 -5.87
N TYR A 82 22.66 0.46 -4.62
CA TYR A 82 23.77 0.71 -3.68
C TYR A 82 25.07 0.07 -4.18
N THR A 83 25.03 -1.22 -4.48
CA THR A 83 26.19 -1.99 -4.92
C THR A 83 26.58 -1.66 -6.36
N GLN A 84 25.64 -1.18 -7.19
CA GLN A 84 25.90 -0.78 -8.57
C GLN A 84 26.98 0.31 -8.66
N HIS A 85 27.04 1.24 -7.70
CA HIS A 85 28.13 2.22 -7.61
C HIS A 85 29.51 1.54 -7.54
N TRP A 86 29.65 0.50 -6.70
CA TRP A 86 30.88 -0.24 -6.54
C TRP A 86 31.21 -1.10 -7.75
N ILE A 87 30.21 -1.70 -8.40
CA ILE A 87 30.36 -2.43 -9.66
C ILE A 87 30.98 -1.51 -10.73
N GLU A 88 30.45 -0.29 -10.88
CA GLU A 88 30.97 0.69 -11.83
C GLU A 88 32.39 1.14 -11.50
N TYR A 89 32.68 1.35 -10.21
CA TYR A 89 34.04 1.63 -9.74
C TYR A 89 35.02 0.50 -10.08
N LEU A 90 34.67 -0.76 -9.82
CA LEU A 90 35.53 -1.92 -10.09
C LEU A 90 35.80 -2.08 -11.59
N LEU A 91 34.78 -1.91 -12.44
CA LEU A 91 34.93 -1.93 -13.89
C LEU A 91 35.87 -0.82 -14.38
N ALA A 92 35.69 0.41 -13.90
CA ALA A 92 36.56 1.54 -14.24
C ALA A 92 38.00 1.31 -13.76
N ARG A 93 38.17 0.79 -12.53
CA ARG A 93 39.48 0.48 -11.96
C ARG A 93 40.21 -0.62 -12.72
N PHE A 94 39.49 -1.64 -13.19
CA PHE A 94 40.07 -2.68 -14.05
C PHE A 94 40.67 -2.07 -15.33
N GLN A 95 39.89 -1.23 -16.03
CA GLN A 95 40.34 -0.57 -17.25
C GLN A 95 41.52 0.37 -17.01
N GLN A 96 41.52 1.09 -15.88
CA GLN A 96 42.63 1.95 -15.48
C GLN A 96 43.91 1.14 -15.27
N LEU A 97 43.87 0.07 -14.49
CA LEU A 97 45.04 -0.77 -14.22
C LEU A 97 45.60 -1.41 -15.51
N LYS A 98 44.71 -1.77 -16.45
CA LYS A 98 45.12 -2.29 -17.76
C LYS A 98 45.77 -1.23 -18.64
N ALA A 99 45.33 0.03 -18.55
CA ALA A 99 45.94 1.14 -19.27
C ALA A 99 47.29 1.57 -18.69
N GLU A 100 47.46 1.49 -17.37
CA GLU A 100 48.71 1.79 -16.65
C GLU A 100 49.81 0.74 -16.95
N ASP A 101 49.44 -0.54 -17.06
CA ASP A 101 50.35 -1.62 -17.47
C ASP A 101 49.68 -2.61 -18.43
N PRO A 102 49.84 -2.42 -19.75
CA PRO A 102 49.24 -3.29 -20.77
C PRO A 102 49.74 -4.74 -20.72
N ASN A 103 50.93 -5.00 -20.17
CA ASN A 103 51.50 -6.34 -20.05
C ASN A 103 50.97 -7.11 -18.84
N ARG A 104 50.32 -6.41 -17.90
CA ARG A 104 49.70 -7.02 -16.73
C ARG A 104 48.58 -7.96 -17.16
N SER A 105 48.58 -9.17 -16.62
CA SER A 105 47.56 -10.15 -16.96
C SER A 105 46.21 -9.78 -16.34
N ASP A 106 45.12 -10.11 -17.03
CA ASP A 106 43.76 -9.86 -16.53
C ASP A 106 43.50 -10.58 -15.20
N ASN A 107 44.14 -11.74 -14.99
CA ASN A 107 44.09 -12.49 -13.74
C ASN A 107 44.79 -11.77 -12.58
N ASP A 108 45.87 -11.03 -12.84
CA ASP A 108 46.56 -10.25 -11.80
C ASP A 108 45.75 -9.03 -11.39
N ILE A 109 45.09 -8.38 -12.34
CA ILE A 109 44.17 -7.27 -12.07
C ILE A 109 42.95 -7.79 -11.29
N THR A 110 42.36 -8.90 -11.76
CA THR A 110 41.21 -9.54 -11.09
C THR A 110 41.54 -9.87 -9.64
N ARG A 111 42.70 -10.49 -9.37
CA ARG A 111 43.13 -10.82 -7.99
C ARG A 111 43.32 -9.60 -7.11
N GLU A 112 43.86 -8.50 -7.63
CA GLU A 112 43.97 -7.24 -6.88
C GLU A 112 42.59 -6.69 -6.51
N LEU A 113 41.65 -6.69 -7.47
CA LEU A 113 40.30 -6.20 -7.23
C LEU A 113 39.52 -7.11 -6.27
N GLU A 114 39.64 -8.44 -6.38
CA GLU A 114 39.03 -9.38 -5.43
C GLU A 114 39.59 -9.22 -4.01
N ALA A 115 40.90 -8.93 -3.88
CA ALA A 115 41.49 -8.59 -2.59
C ALA A 115 40.93 -7.28 -2.02
N PHE A 116 40.73 -6.25 -2.86
CA PHE A 116 40.05 -5.02 -2.47
C PHE A 116 38.61 -5.28 -1.99
N VAL A 117 37.86 -6.12 -2.71
CA VAL A 117 36.50 -6.52 -2.31
C VAL A 117 36.50 -7.21 -0.96
N THR A 118 37.43 -8.14 -0.76
CA THR A 118 37.59 -8.88 0.50
C THR A 118 37.95 -7.95 1.66
N GLN A 119 38.84 -6.98 1.43
CA GLN A 119 39.28 -6.02 2.45
C GLN A 119 38.14 -5.10 2.92
N ARG A 120 37.28 -4.65 2.00
CA ARG A 120 36.13 -3.79 2.28
C ARG A 120 34.95 -4.56 2.87
N GLY A 121 34.79 -5.84 2.51
CA GLY A 121 33.78 -6.72 3.08
C GLY A 121 32.35 -6.18 2.91
N ASN A 122 31.65 -6.03 4.03
CA ASN A 122 30.22 -5.68 4.07
C ASN A 122 29.91 -4.26 3.58
N GLU A 123 30.89 -3.35 3.52
CA GLU A 123 30.71 -1.97 3.04
C GLU A 123 30.32 -1.88 1.56
N LEU A 124 30.61 -2.93 0.77
CA LEU A 124 30.30 -2.95 -0.66
C LEU A 124 28.85 -3.27 -0.96
N TYR A 125 28.13 -3.86 -0.01
CA TYR A 125 26.83 -4.45 -0.24
C TYR A 125 25.73 -3.68 0.46
N ASN A 126 24.53 -3.67 -0.13
CA ASN A 126 23.36 -3.05 0.46
C ASN A 126 23.12 -3.58 1.90
N PRO A 127 23.08 -2.72 2.93
CA PRO A 127 22.84 -3.13 4.31
C PRO A 127 21.50 -3.84 4.53
N PHE A 128 20.46 -3.51 3.76
CA PHE A 128 19.15 -4.18 3.88
C PHE A 128 19.19 -5.65 3.47
N LEU A 129 20.13 -6.04 2.61
CA LEU A 129 20.35 -7.44 2.23
C LEU A 129 21.14 -8.23 3.28
N GLN A 130 21.74 -7.53 4.25
CA GLN A 130 22.63 -8.09 5.27
C GLN A 130 22.00 -8.08 6.67
N LEU A 131 20.82 -7.45 6.83
CA LEU A 131 20.19 -7.26 8.12
C LEU A 131 19.57 -8.58 8.62
N GLU A 132 20.08 -9.08 9.73
CA GLU A 132 19.56 -10.29 10.36
C GLU A 132 18.11 -10.08 10.86
N GLY A 133 17.24 -11.06 10.62
CA GLY A 133 15.83 -10.99 10.99
C GLY A 133 14.95 -10.11 10.09
N PHE A 134 15.52 -9.51 9.03
CA PHE A 134 14.79 -8.72 8.04
C PHE A 134 15.05 -9.24 6.62
N ASP A 135 14.00 -9.68 5.96
CA ASP A 135 14.04 -10.07 4.55
C ASP A 135 13.35 -9.01 3.71
N VAL A 136 14.12 -8.09 3.13
CA VAL A 136 13.57 -6.98 2.36
C VAL A 136 12.61 -7.41 1.24
N ASN A 137 12.76 -8.60 0.66
CA ASN A 137 11.87 -9.10 -0.39
C ASN A 137 10.51 -9.54 0.15
N LEU A 138 10.46 -10.02 1.39
CA LEU A 138 9.24 -10.51 2.04
C LEU A 138 8.62 -9.51 3.04
N ASP A 139 9.43 -8.66 3.65
CA ASP A 139 9.04 -7.70 4.70
C ASP A 139 8.63 -6.33 4.15
N THR A 140 8.58 -6.21 2.83
CA THR A 140 8.02 -5.04 2.15
C THR A 140 6.70 -5.43 1.48
N PRO A 141 5.57 -5.46 2.22
CA PRO A 141 4.32 -5.99 1.71
C PRO A 141 3.69 -5.10 0.64
N VAL A 142 2.59 -5.58 0.02
CA VAL A 142 1.78 -4.81 -0.92
C VAL A 142 1.35 -3.48 -0.29
N GLU A 143 1.77 -2.38 -0.92
CA GLU A 143 1.45 -1.04 -0.46
C GLU A 143 0.22 -0.49 -1.20
N LEU A 144 -0.80 -0.10 -0.44
CA LEU A 144 -2.12 0.27 -0.98
C LEU A 144 -2.10 1.52 -1.87
N LEU A 145 -1.30 2.53 -1.52
CA LEU A 145 -1.23 3.74 -2.34
C LEU A 145 -0.58 3.43 -3.70
N HIS A 146 0.60 2.84 -3.72
CA HIS A 146 1.38 2.63 -4.92
C HIS A 146 0.86 1.47 -5.75
N THR A 147 0.43 0.36 -5.14
CA THR A 147 -0.03 -0.82 -5.87
C THR A 147 -1.50 -0.71 -6.25
N VAL A 148 -2.36 -0.34 -5.30
CA VAL A 148 -3.81 -0.36 -5.50
C VAL A 148 -4.30 0.96 -6.10
N LEU A 149 -4.09 2.09 -5.45
CA LEU A 149 -4.62 3.38 -5.92
C LEU A 149 -3.90 3.88 -7.19
N LEU A 150 -2.58 3.99 -7.15
CA LEU A 150 -1.73 4.44 -8.25
C LEU A 150 -1.39 3.32 -9.25
N GLY A 151 -1.95 2.13 -9.06
CA GLY A 151 -1.84 0.99 -9.97
C GLY A 151 -3.22 0.55 -10.43
N ILE A 152 -3.83 -0.39 -9.71
CA ILE A 152 -5.10 -1.05 -10.09
C ILE A 152 -6.21 -0.04 -10.42
N VAL A 153 -6.53 0.87 -9.48
CA VAL A 153 -7.58 1.88 -9.66
C VAL A 153 -7.21 2.85 -10.77
N LYS A 154 -5.94 3.28 -10.83
CA LYS A 154 -5.44 4.13 -11.92
C LYS A 154 -5.60 3.47 -13.30
N TYR A 155 -5.34 2.17 -13.42
CA TYR A 155 -5.48 1.44 -14.69
C TYR A 155 -6.95 1.32 -15.10
N ALA A 156 -7.83 0.92 -14.16
CA ALA A 156 -9.27 0.87 -14.40
C ALA A 156 -9.84 2.24 -14.78
N TRP A 157 -9.42 3.30 -14.07
CA TRP A 157 -9.77 4.68 -14.39
C TRP A 157 -9.30 5.09 -15.79
N HIS A 158 -8.04 4.81 -16.13
CA HIS A 158 -7.49 5.17 -17.45
C HIS A 158 -8.25 4.49 -18.59
N MET A 159 -8.55 3.20 -18.47
CA MET A 159 -9.33 2.46 -19.46
C MET A 159 -10.74 3.04 -19.60
N THR A 160 -11.36 3.38 -18.47
CA THR A 160 -12.71 3.97 -18.42
C THR A 160 -12.74 5.35 -19.06
N HIS A 161 -11.98 6.33 -18.56
CA HIS A 161 -12.12 7.70 -19.04
C HIS A 161 -11.59 7.90 -20.47
N SER A 162 -10.79 6.95 -20.98
CA SER A 162 -10.28 6.99 -22.36
C SER A 162 -11.27 6.43 -23.37
N SER A 163 -12.19 5.55 -22.96
CA SER A 163 -13.24 5.01 -23.83
C SER A 163 -14.48 5.91 -23.90
N LEU A 164 -14.70 6.76 -22.90
CA LEU A 164 -15.85 7.66 -22.85
C LEU A 164 -15.73 8.83 -23.85
N SER A 165 -16.84 9.12 -24.53
CA SER A 165 -16.97 10.34 -25.33
C SER A 165 -16.93 11.60 -24.46
N LYS A 166 -16.66 12.75 -25.08
CA LYS A 166 -16.68 14.05 -24.39
C LYS A 166 -18.00 14.30 -23.65
N GLN A 167 -19.15 13.96 -24.26
CA GLN A 167 -20.45 14.16 -23.65
C GLN A 167 -20.68 13.23 -22.44
N GLN A 168 -20.26 11.96 -22.54
CA GLN A 168 -20.35 11.02 -21.42
C GLN A 168 -19.45 11.44 -20.25
N LEU A 169 -18.21 11.88 -20.54
CA LEU A 169 -17.31 12.42 -19.52
C LEU A 169 -17.92 13.64 -18.82
N ASP A 170 -18.50 14.56 -19.59
CA ASP A 170 -19.12 15.76 -19.03
C ASP A 170 -20.31 15.39 -18.13
N HIS A 171 -21.14 14.45 -18.57
CA HIS A 171 -22.24 13.92 -17.77
C HIS A 171 -21.74 13.22 -16.49
N PHE A 172 -20.71 12.39 -16.59
CA PHE A 172 -20.09 11.72 -15.45
C PHE A 172 -19.64 12.72 -14.38
N PHE A 173 -18.89 13.76 -14.76
CA PHE A 173 -18.38 14.74 -13.81
C PHE A 173 -19.48 15.62 -13.20
N VAL A 174 -20.56 15.90 -13.92
CA VAL A 174 -21.73 16.58 -13.34
C VAL A 174 -22.36 15.71 -12.25
N LYS A 175 -22.63 14.43 -12.52
CA LYS A 175 -23.17 13.50 -11.52
C LYS A 175 -22.23 13.30 -10.33
N LEU A 176 -20.94 13.23 -10.61
CA LEU A 176 -19.90 13.10 -9.59
C LEU A 176 -19.89 14.33 -8.65
N GLN A 177 -20.05 15.54 -9.19
CA GLN A 177 -20.12 16.77 -8.39
C GLN A 177 -21.35 16.83 -7.49
N SER A 178 -22.48 16.25 -7.94
CA SER A 178 -23.74 16.21 -7.19
C SER A 178 -23.80 15.04 -6.18
N SER A 179 -22.75 14.24 -6.07
CA SER A 179 -22.74 13.10 -5.15
C SER A 179 -22.74 13.57 -3.70
N SER A 180 -23.59 12.95 -2.87
CA SER A 180 -23.41 13.07 -1.44
C SER A 180 -22.12 12.37 -1.03
N VAL A 181 -21.33 13.04 -0.21
CA VAL A 181 -20.12 12.48 0.41
C VAL A 181 -20.35 12.13 1.87
N ASP A 182 -21.60 12.22 2.33
CA ASP A 182 -21.96 11.80 3.68
C ASP A 182 -21.65 10.32 3.90
N GLY A 183 -21.07 9.99 5.05
CA GLY A 183 -20.61 8.63 5.38
C GLY A 183 -19.30 8.21 4.71
N LEU A 184 -18.77 9.01 3.76
CA LEU A 184 -17.48 8.74 3.14
C LEU A 184 -16.36 9.47 3.85
N THR A 185 -15.22 8.80 4.07
CA THR A 185 -14.01 9.42 4.61
C THR A 185 -13.22 10.12 3.50
N ILE A 186 -13.89 10.99 2.73
CA ILE A 186 -13.30 11.77 1.65
C ILE A 186 -13.66 13.25 1.77
N ALA A 187 -12.79 14.10 1.27
CA ALA A 187 -13.07 15.53 1.18
C ALA A 187 -14.15 15.81 0.12
N PRO A 188 -14.76 17.02 0.14
CA PRO A 188 -15.69 17.44 -0.91
C PRO A 188 -15.10 17.22 -2.30
N ILE A 189 -15.92 16.64 -3.17
CA ILE A 189 -15.53 16.31 -4.54
C ILE A 189 -15.39 17.60 -5.33
N ARG A 190 -14.22 17.79 -5.95
CA ARG A 190 -13.95 18.88 -6.88
C ARG A 190 -13.95 18.32 -8.30
N ALA A 191 -15.13 18.07 -8.86
CA ALA A 191 -15.26 17.34 -10.13
C ALA A 191 -14.54 18.04 -11.29
N ASN A 192 -14.56 19.38 -11.34
CA ASN A 192 -13.81 20.15 -12.34
C ASN A 192 -12.30 19.89 -12.29
N TYR A 193 -11.73 19.79 -11.07
CA TYR A 193 -10.32 19.43 -10.90
C TYR A 193 -10.05 18.01 -11.38
N LEU A 194 -10.90 17.05 -10.97
CA LEU A 194 -10.77 15.65 -11.42
C LEU A 194 -10.85 15.53 -12.94
N ARG A 195 -11.72 16.31 -13.60
CA ARG A 195 -11.86 16.36 -15.06
C ARG A 195 -10.62 16.92 -15.73
N GLN A 196 -10.11 18.05 -15.23
CA GLN A 196 -8.93 18.73 -15.78
C GLN A 196 -7.67 17.88 -15.65
N TYR A 197 -7.48 17.24 -14.50
CA TYR A 197 -6.27 16.48 -14.16
C TYR A 197 -6.48 14.96 -14.21
N ARG A 198 -7.46 14.47 -14.99
CA ARG A 198 -7.84 13.04 -15.05
C ARG A 198 -6.69 12.06 -15.33
N ASN A 199 -5.62 12.52 -15.99
CA ASN A 199 -4.42 11.73 -16.29
C ASN A 199 -3.34 11.78 -15.20
N SER A 200 -3.43 12.72 -14.26
CA SER A 200 -2.39 13.07 -13.28
C SER A 200 -2.96 13.14 -11.85
N LEU A 201 -3.95 12.31 -11.55
CA LEU A 201 -4.53 12.18 -10.22
C LEU A 201 -3.50 11.57 -9.24
N VAL A 202 -3.59 11.94 -7.96
CA VAL A 202 -2.81 11.33 -6.87
C VAL A 202 -3.71 10.48 -5.97
N GLY A 203 -3.12 9.81 -4.98
CA GLY A 203 -3.82 8.83 -4.12
C GLY A 203 -5.14 9.31 -3.54
N ARG A 204 -5.18 10.54 -3.04
CA ARG A 204 -6.41 11.16 -2.50
C ARG A 204 -7.54 11.22 -3.52
N GLN A 205 -7.27 11.63 -4.76
CA GLN A 205 -8.30 11.69 -5.80
C GLN A 205 -8.69 10.29 -6.27
N PHE A 206 -7.75 9.34 -6.33
CA PHE A 206 -8.10 7.96 -6.65
C PHE A 206 -8.97 7.31 -5.57
N LYS A 207 -8.80 7.65 -4.28
CA LYS A 207 -9.74 7.22 -3.23
C LYS A 207 -11.16 7.75 -3.49
N GLN A 208 -11.29 9.02 -3.91
CA GLN A 208 -12.60 9.58 -4.30
C GLN A 208 -13.18 8.82 -5.48
N VAL A 209 -12.43 8.69 -6.57
CA VAL A 209 -12.84 7.97 -7.79
C VAL A 209 -13.27 6.54 -7.48
N LEU A 210 -12.48 5.80 -6.68
CA LEU A 210 -12.79 4.44 -6.27
C LEU A 210 -14.13 4.34 -5.54
N GLN A 211 -14.37 5.21 -4.57
CA GLN A 211 -15.57 5.15 -3.73
C GLN A 211 -16.84 5.57 -4.46
N THR A 212 -16.74 6.44 -5.48
CA THR A 212 -17.93 7.07 -6.08
C THR A 212 -18.21 6.66 -7.52
N SER A 213 -17.24 6.17 -8.29
CA SER A 213 -17.42 6.00 -9.74
C SER A 213 -18.45 4.93 -10.10
N ILE A 214 -18.53 3.84 -9.33
CA ILE A 214 -19.46 2.74 -9.61
C ILE A 214 -20.92 3.20 -9.72
N PHE A 215 -21.31 4.18 -8.91
CA PHE A 215 -22.68 4.73 -8.90
C PHE A 215 -23.02 5.55 -10.15
N HIS A 216 -22.00 6.04 -10.87
CA HIS A 216 -22.19 6.93 -12.03
C HIS A 216 -21.86 6.27 -13.36
N LEU A 217 -21.17 5.13 -13.32
CA LEU A 217 -20.75 4.38 -14.50
C LEU A 217 -21.79 3.36 -14.98
N TYR A 218 -22.77 3.00 -14.14
CA TYR A 218 -23.83 2.08 -14.53
C TYR A 218 -24.62 2.61 -15.74
N GLY A 219 -24.71 1.80 -16.79
CA GLY A 219 -25.33 2.16 -18.07
C GLY A 219 -24.56 3.20 -18.91
N MET A 220 -23.35 3.61 -18.48
CA MET A 220 -22.48 4.51 -19.24
C MET A 220 -21.35 3.77 -19.97
N ILE A 221 -20.88 2.67 -19.39
CA ILE A 221 -19.86 1.76 -19.94
C ILE A 221 -20.46 0.38 -20.15
N ASP A 222 -19.78 -0.47 -20.91
CA ASP A 222 -20.18 -1.87 -21.11
C ASP A 222 -20.05 -2.70 -19.83
N ASP A 223 -20.77 -3.82 -19.80
CA ASP A 223 -20.89 -4.71 -18.64
C ASP A 223 -19.53 -5.24 -18.16
N LEU A 224 -18.58 -5.45 -19.06
CA LEU A 224 -17.26 -5.98 -18.71
C LEU A 224 -16.44 -4.94 -17.93
N HIS A 225 -16.40 -3.69 -18.41
CA HIS A 225 -15.75 -2.61 -17.66
C HIS A 225 -16.51 -2.28 -16.37
N PHE A 226 -17.84 -2.37 -16.35
CA PHE A 226 -18.61 -2.19 -15.12
C PHE A 226 -18.30 -3.27 -14.08
N SER A 227 -18.19 -4.53 -14.52
CA SER A 227 -17.78 -5.66 -13.68
C SER A 227 -16.39 -5.46 -13.09
N LEU A 228 -15.46 -4.88 -13.86
CA LEU A 228 -14.13 -4.51 -13.34
C LEU A 228 -14.24 -3.53 -12.16
N TRP A 229 -15.09 -2.50 -12.25
CA TRP A 229 -15.30 -1.57 -11.15
C TRP A 229 -15.93 -2.24 -9.93
N GLN A 230 -16.85 -3.19 -10.11
CA GLN A 230 -17.42 -3.97 -9.02
C GLN A 230 -16.36 -4.82 -8.31
N ALA A 231 -15.53 -5.53 -9.09
CA ALA A 231 -14.45 -6.35 -8.56
C ALA A 231 -13.40 -5.51 -7.83
N VAL A 232 -12.97 -4.39 -8.42
CA VAL A 232 -12.01 -3.47 -7.80
C VAL A 232 -12.59 -2.85 -6.53
N GLY A 233 -13.87 -2.45 -6.53
CA GLY A 233 -14.55 -1.93 -5.34
C GLY A 233 -14.61 -2.95 -4.21
N THR A 234 -14.99 -4.20 -4.54
CA THR A 234 -15.07 -5.32 -3.58
C THR A 234 -13.70 -5.62 -2.97
N LEU A 235 -12.67 -5.77 -3.81
CA LEU A 235 -11.30 -5.98 -3.36
C LEU A 235 -10.83 -4.85 -2.45
N CYS A 236 -11.03 -3.59 -2.85
CA CYS A 236 -10.59 -2.45 -2.05
C CYS A 236 -11.34 -2.35 -0.71
N ALA A 237 -12.61 -2.76 -0.63
CA ALA A 237 -13.31 -2.82 0.65
C ALA A 237 -12.60 -3.78 1.62
N LEU A 238 -12.25 -4.98 1.16
CA LEU A 238 -11.50 -5.96 1.98
C LEU A 238 -10.12 -5.45 2.40
N LEU A 239 -9.38 -4.83 1.47
CA LEU A 239 -8.02 -4.33 1.74
C LEU A 239 -7.96 -3.18 2.75
N TRP A 240 -9.07 -2.48 2.96
CA TRP A 240 -9.19 -1.38 3.92
C TRP A 240 -9.79 -1.76 5.27
N PHE A 241 -10.05 -3.05 5.53
CA PHE A 241 -10.45 -3.49 6.86
C PHE A 241 -9.33 -3.22 7.87
N PRO A 242 -9.62 -2.50 8.97
CA PRO A 242 -8.62 -2.24 10.00
C PRO A 242 -8.36 -3.46 10.89
N GLU A 243 -9.32 -4.39 10.95
CA GLU A 243 -9.30 -5.58 11.79
C GLU A 243 -9.91 -6.77 11.05
N ILE A 244 -9.33 -7.95 11.21
CA ILE A 244 -9.81 -9.20 10.60
C ILE A 244 -10.25 -10.13 11.73
N LYS A 245 -11.56 -10.40 11.81
CA LYS A 245 -12.14 -11.26 12.86
C LYS A 245 -11.93 -12.74 12.60
N ASN A 246 -12.08 -13.17 11.34
CA ASN A 246 -11.90 -14.53 10.90
C ASN A 246 -10.90 -14.55 9.73
N MET A 247 -9.64 -14.92 10.02
CA MET A 247 -8.58 -14.89 9.02
C MET A 247 -8.83 -15.87 7.87
N THR A 248 -9.36 -17.06 8.15
CA THR A 248 -9.58 -18.09 7.12
C THR A 248 -10.63 -17.66 6.10
N GLU A 249 -11.77 -17.17 6.57
CA GLU A 249 -12.85 -16.66 5.71
C GLU A 249 -12.39 -15.43 4.92
N TYR A 250 -11.76 -14.47 5.61
CA TYR A 250 -11.23 -13.27 4.97
C TYR A 250 -10.24 -13.59 3.86
N LEU A 251 -9.30 -14.52 4.08
CA LEU A 251 -8.32 -14.91 3.06
C LEU A 251 -8.96 -15.62 1.87
N ALA A 252 -10.01 -16.42 2.09
CA ALA A 252 -10.77 -17.05 1.00
C ALA A 252 -11.47 -15.99 0.13
N ASP A 253 -12.18 -15.04 0.76
CA ASP A 253 -12.85 -13.94 0.06
C ASP A 253 -11.86 -13.03 -0.66
N LEU A 254 -10.74 -12.71 -0.01
CA LEU A 254 -9.66 -11.92 -0.59
C LEU A 254 -9.11 -12.58 -1.85
N LYS A 255 -8.85 -13.89 -1.81
CA LYS A 255 -8.35 -14.64 -2.97
C LYS A 255 -9.33 -14.56 -4.15
N ILE A 256 -10.63 -14.73 -3.89
CA ILE A 256 -11.67 -14.60 -4.92
C ILE A 256 -11.70 -13.17 -5.47
N ALA A 257 -11.70 -12.16 -4.60
CA ALA A 257 -11.74 -10.76 -5.00
C ALA A 257 -10.51 -10.35 -5.83
N THR A 258 -9.32 -10.81 -5.45
CA THR A 258 -8.08 -10.60 -6.22
C THR A 258 -8.16 -11.27 -7.58
N ASN A 259 -8.54 -12.56 -7.65
CA ASN A 259 -8.65 -13.29 -8.90
C ASN A 259 -9.65 -12.63 -9.86
N ASN A 260 -10.84 -12.24 -9.37
CA ASN A 260 -11.83 -11.53 -10.18
C ASN A 260 -11.28 -10.26 -10.83
N VAL A 261 -10.47 -9.48 -10.09
CA VAL A 261 -9.81 -8.29 -10.65
C VAL A 261 -8.83 -8.68 -11.75
N LEU A 262 -7.97 -9.67 -11.51
CA LEU A 262 -6.97 -10.12 -12.49
C LEU A 262 -7.64 -10.68 -13.75
N ASP A 263 -8.64 -11.53 -13.61
CA ASP A 263 -9.40 -12.12 -14.71
C ASP A 263 -10.08 -11.05 -15.55
N LEU A 264 -10.71 -10.05 -14.91
CA LEU A 264 -11.35 -8.94 -15.64
C LEU A 264 -10.35 -8.06 -16.37
N PHE A 265 -9.17 -7.80 -15.79
CA PHE A 265 -8.09 -7.12 -16.52
C PHE A 265 -7.63 -7.93 -17.72
N ALA A 266 -7.49 -9.25 -17.58
CA ALA A 266 -7.09 -10.15 -18.66
C ALA A 266 -8.14 -10.21 -19.77
N LEU A 267 -9.43 -10.25 -19.42
CA LEU A 267 -10.53 -10.27 -20.39
C LEU A 267 -10.63 -8.96 -21.17
N ILE A 268 -10.39 -7.81 -20.54
CA ILE A 268 -10.47 -6.52 -21.23
C ILE A 268 -9.21 -6.26 -22.06
N ASP A 269 -8.03 -6.51 -21.50
CA ASP A 269 -6.75 -6.32 -22.18
C ASP A 269 -5.67 -7.28 -21.62
N PRO A 270 -5.48 -8.45 -22.25
CA PRO A 270 -4.51 -9.45 -21.81
C PRO A 270 -3.08 -8.90 -21.65
N SER A 271 -2.72 -7.88 -22.44
CA SER A 271 -1.38 -7.27 -22.35
C SER A 271 -1.12 -6.60 -21.00
N LYS A 272 -2.15 -6.30 -20.20
CA LYS A 272 -2.02 -5.70 -18.88
C LYS A 272 -1.42 -6.66 -17.86
N ILE A 273 -1.82 -7.93 -17.88
CA ILE A 273 -1.28 -8.96 -16.98
C ILE A 273 0.23 -9.08 -17.16
N TRP A 274 0.70 -8.96 -18.40
CA TRP A 274 2.11 -8.87 -18.72
C TRP A 274 2.75 -7.55 -18.27
N SER A 275 2.26 -6.43 -18.81
CA SER A 275 2.98 -5.14 -18.82
C SER A 275 2.83 -4.34 -17.53
N LYS A 276 1.86 -4.66 -16.68
CA LYS A 276 1.58 -3.93 -15.45
C LYS A 276 1.93 -4.78 -14.24
N ILE A 277 3.19 -4.68 -13.81
CA ILE A 277 3.72 -5.42 -12.65
C ILE A 277 2.87 -5.29 -11.37
N LYS A 278 2.18 -4.15 -11.17
CA LYS A 278 1.32 -3.94 -10.00
C LYS A 278 0.14 -4.92 -9.93
N LEU A 279 -0.35 -5.43 -11.07
CA LEU A 279 -1.35 -6.51 -11.11
C LEU A 279 -0.77 -7.79 -10.53
N HIS A 280 0.46 -8.15 -10.88
CA HIS A 280 1.11 -9.32 -10.31
C HIS A 280 1.47 -9.12 -8.83
N ILE A 281 1.96 -7.93 -8.44
CA ILE A 281 2.23 -7.62 -7.01
C ILE A 281 0.97 -7.81 -6.16
N LEU A 282 -0.21 -7.48 -6.69
CA LEU A 282 -1.48 -7.71 -6.01
C LEU A 282 -1.71 -9.20 -5.68
N ALA A 283 -1.22 -10.13 -6.50
CA ALA A 283 -1.36 -11.57 -6.23
C ALA A 283 -0.66 -12.02 -4.93
N HIS A 284 0.33 -11.24 -4.45
CA HIS A 284 0.99 -11.49 -3.17
C HIS A 284 0.23 -10.98 -1.94
N VAL A 285 -0.90 -10.28 -2.12
CA VAL A 285 -1.61 -9.65 -1.00
C VAL A 285 -2.15 -10.66 0.02
N HIS A 286 -2.49 -11.87 -0.46
CA HIS A 286 -2.91 -12.98 0.40
C HIS A 286 -1.78 -13.43 1.35
N GLU A 287 -0.57 -13.63 0.83
CA GLU A 287 0.61 -14.00 1.63
C GLU A 287 0.96 -12.91 2.64
N ASP A 288 0.90 -11.65 2.20
CA ASP A 288 1.20 -10.51 3.06
C ASP A 288 0.20 -10.35 4.20
N ILE A 289 -1.10 -10.49 3.93
CA ILE A 289 -2.11 -10.37 4.99
C ILE A 289 -2.06 -11.57 5.95
N SER A 290 -1.77 -12.76 5.43
CA SER A 290 -1.54 -13.94 6.28
C SER A 290 -0.39 -13.70 7.27
N ARG A 291 0.70 -13.03 6.82
CA ARG A 291 1.87 -12.74 7.64
C ARG A 291 1.70 -11.54 8.58
N PHE A 292 1.14 -10.45 8.07
CA PHE A 292 1.14 -9.15 8.75
C PHE A 292 -0.21 -8.75 9.34
N GLY A 293 -1.27 -9.49 9.04
CA GLY A 293 -2.64 -9.09 9.32
C GLY A 293 -3.12 -7.97 8.40
N PRO A 294 -4.04 -7.11 8.87
CA PRO A 294 -4.61 -6.00 8.08
C PRO A 294 -3.55 -5.12 7.40
N ILE A 295 -3.55 -5.06 6.08
CA ILE A 295 -2.50 -4.37 5.32
C ILE A 295 -2.60 -2.84 5.37
N ILE A 296 -3.77 -2.29 5.69
CA ILE A 296 -3.95 -0.86 5.87
C ILE A 296 -3.01 -0.26 6.93
N GLY A 297 -2.68 -1.03 7.98
CA GLY A 297 -1.70 -0.66 9.00
C GLY A 297 -0.23 -0.69 8.53
N ARG A 298 0.02 -1.15 7.30
CA ARG A 298 1.34 -1.20 6.66
C ARG A 298 1.48 -0.21 5.49
N SER A 299 0.51 0.70 5.30
CA SER A 299 0.58 1.68 4.22
C SER A 299 1.72 2.67 4.42
N THR A 300 2.45 2.95 3.34
CA THR A 300 3.56 3.93 3.38
C THR A 300 3.08 5.37 3.43
N GLU A 301 1.79 5.65 3.26
CA GLU A 301 1.21 6.98 3.48
C GLU A 301 1.51 7.48 4.91
N ILE A 302 1.53 6.58 5.89
CA ILE A 302 1.91 6.89 7.27
C ILE A 302 3.38 7.29 7.33
N PHE A 303 4.27 6.63 6.59
CA PHE A 303 5.70 7.01 6.57
C PHE A 303 5.96 8.27 5.72
N GLU A 304 5.14 8.56 4.71
CA GLU A 304 5.25 9.80 3.94
C GLU A 304 4.86 11.03 4.76
N CYS A 305 3.92 10.91 5.70
CA CYS A 305 3.61 11.99 6.62
C CYS A 305 4.77 12.25 7.62
N PHE A 306 5.60 11.23 7.88
CA PHE A 306 6.85 11.37 8.63
C PHE A 306 7.93 12.16 7.88
N ASN A 307 7.79 12.45 6.58
CA ASN A 307 8.73 13.35 5.89
C ASN A 307 8.81 14.74 6.55
N ALA A 308 7.70 15.21 7.13
CA ALA A 308 7.71 16.45 7.91
C ALA A 308 8.52 16.30 9.21
N ILE A 309 8.33 15.18 9.93
CA ILE A 309 9.07 14.85 11.16
C ILE A 309 10.56 14.71 10.85
N PHE A 310 10.93 13.98 9.80
CA PHE A 310 12.30 13.84 9.31
C PHE A 310 12.99 15.20 9.11
N ARG A 311 12.29 16.15 8.47
CA ARG A 311 12.81 17.51 8.29
C ARG A 311 12.97 18.24 9.63
N PHE A 312 12.05 18.08 10.58
CA PHE A 312 12.17 18.69 11.91
C PHE A 312 13.34 18.11 12.70
N CYS A 313 13.55 16.79 12.66
CA CYS A 313 14.71 16.14 13.27
C CYS A 313 16.03 16.74 12.75
N ALA A 314 16.10 17.08 11.46
CA ALA A 314 17.25 17.76 10.87
C ALA A 314 17.38 19.22 11.34
N VAL A 315 16.28 19.98 11.33
CA VAL A 315 16.28 21.44 11.60
C VAL A 315 16.70 21.75 13.03
N LEU A 316 16.34 20.90 13.99
CA LEU A 316 16.49 21.08 15.44
C LEU A 316 17.83 20.58 16.02
N THR A 317 18.77 20.15 15.17
CA THR A 317 20.11 19.71 15.59
C THR A 317 21.17 20.77 15.32
N ASN A 318 22.40 20.53 15.78
CA ASN A 318 23.56 21.36 15.43
C ASN A 318 24.01 21.16 13.95
N ARG A 319 23.34 20.25 13.22
CA ARG A 319 23.55 19.93 11.79
C ARG A 319 24.96 19.47 11.42
N ARG A 320 25.75 19.00 12.40
CA ARG A 320 27.09 18.44 12.14
C ARG A 320 27.03 17.06 11.52
N SER A 321 26.05 16.25 11.92
CA SER A 321 25.78 14.94 11.33
C SER A 321 24.26 14.68 11.23
N PRO A 322 23.56 15.40 10.31
CA PRO A 322 22.10 15.34 10.25
C PRO A 322 21.55 13.92 10.10
N SER A 323 22.18 13.07 9.28
CA SER A 323 21.73 11.69 9.08
C SER A 323 21.79 10.86 10.35
N HIS A 324 22.87 10.98 11.14
CA HIS A 324 23.01 10.29 12.41
C HIS A 324 21.98 10.78 13.43
N ASP A 325 21.82 12.10 13.54
CA ASP A 325 20.90 12.68 14.52
C ASP A 325 19.44 12.33 14.21
N ILE A 326 19.07 12.30 12.93
CA ILE A 326 17.75 11.84 12.48
C ILE A 326 17.56 10.36 12.79
N ALA A 327 18.55 9.51 12.49
CA ALA A 327 18.48 8.08 12.76
C ALA A 327 18.26 7.80 14.25
N MET A 328 19.01 8.47 15.13
CA MET A 328 18.85 8.34 16.58
C MET A 328 17.46 8.80 17.06
N GLN A 329 16.99 9.96 16.60
CA GLN A 329 15.66 10.45 17.00
C GLN A 329 14.51 9.54 16.52
N LEU A 330 14.59 9.03 15.30
CA LEU A 330 13.58 8.10 14.78
C LEU A 330 13.64 6.75 15.52
N ALA A 331 14.84 6.26 15.85
CA ALA A 331 15.01 5.06 16.66
C ALA A 331 14.38 5.23 18.04
N ASP A 332 14.59 6.37 18.70
CA ASP A 332 13.98 6.67 20.00
C ASP A 332 12.45 6.75 19.91
N GLN A 333 11.90 7.37 18.85
CA GLN A 333 10.46 7.46 18.62
C GLN A 333 9.83 6.09 18.38
N GLU A 334 10.41 5.25 17.51
CA GLU A 334 9.91 3.91 17.25
C GLU A 334 10.11 2.99 18.47
N ALA A 335 11.19 3.13 19.23
CA ALA A 335 11.39 2.41 20.49
C ALA A 335 10.33 2.78 21.54
N LEU A 336 9.99 4.07 21.67
CA LEU A 336 8.91 4.51 22.54
C LEU A 336 7.58 3.93 22.10
N LYS A 337 7.26 4.04 20.81
CA LYS A 337 6.04 3.49 20.20
C LYS A 337 5.91 1.99 20.47
N GLN A 338 6.95 1.21 20.18
CA GLN A 338 7.00 -0.23 20.47
C GLN A 338 6.66 -0.52 21.94
N ARG A 339 7.22 0.25 22.89
CA ARG A 339 6.94 0.05 24.32
C ARG A 339 5.49 0.37 24.70
N ILE A 340 4.95 1.50 24.23
CA ILE A 340 3.58 1.92 24.59
C ILE A 340 2.51 1.08 23.90
N THR A 341 2.77 0.56 22.69
CA THR A 341 1.83 -0.30 21.97
C THR A 341 1.89 -1.77 22.39
N GLY A 342 2.66 -2.11 23.43
CA GLY A 342 2.78 -3.48 23.94
C GLY A 342 3.68 -4.40 23.12
N GLY A 343 4.57 -3.83 22.31
CA GLY A 343 5.62 -4.58 21.65
C GLY A 343 6.63 -5.15 22.64
N MET A 344 7.18 -6.32 22.30
CA MET A 344 8.19 -7.01 23.09
C MET A 344 9.61 -6.66 22.60
N TRP A 345 10.59 -6.73 23.50
CA TRP A 345 12.02 -6.65 23.17
C TRP A 345 12.82 -7.61 24.06
N GLN A 346 13.99 -8.01 23.57
CA GLN A 346 14.84 -8.98 24.25
C GLN A 346 15.69 -8.27 25.31
N GLN A 347 15.58 -8.70 26.58
CA GLN A 347 16.41 -8.19 27.69
C GLN A 347 17.65 -9.08 27.91
N SER A 348 17.54 -10.38 27.63
CA SER A 348 18.63 -11.36 27.64
C SER A 348 18.34 -12.42 26.56
N GLU A 349 19.31 -13.28 26.21
CA GLU A 349 19.21 -14.25 25.09
C GLU A 349 17.93 -15.10 25.10
N SER A 350 17.29 -15.32 26.25
CA SER A 350 16.07 -16.13 26.38
C SER A 350 14.85 -15.34 26.86
N GLU A 351 15.00 -14.06 27.20
CA GLU A 351 13.97 -13.28 27.90
C GLU A 351 13.46 -12.14 27.02
N TRP A 352 12.21 -12.30 26.57
CA TRP A 352 11.45 -11.24 25.93
C TRP A 352 10.57 -10.55 26.96
N VAL A 353 10.74 -9.25 27.11
CA VAL A 353 9.97 -8.42 28.05
C VAL A 353 9.09 -7.44 27.29
N GLN A 354 8.07 -6.93 27.98
CA GLN A 354 7.15 -5.92 27.48
C GLN A 354 6.96 -4.84 28.54
N ALA A 355 6.50 -3.66 28.13
CA ALA A 355 6.17 -2.60 29.06
C ALA A 355 5.00 -3.01 29.97
N SER A 356 5.01 -2.57 31.23
CA SER A 356 3.91 -2.83 32.16
C SER A 356 2.59 -2.22 31.67
N SER A 357 1.46 -2.71 32.19
CA SER A 357 0.14 -2.11 31.93
C SER A 357 0.11 -0.60 32.25
N GLN A 358 0.82 -0.14 33.28
CA GLN A 358 0.89 1.28 33.63
C GLN A 358 1.48 2.18 32.53
N VAL A 359 2.28 1.62 31.63
CA VAL A 359 2.85 2.34 30.48
C VAL A 359 1.95 2.19 29.24
N ARG A 360 1.31 1.03 29.06
CA ARG A 360 0.48 0.70 27.90
C ARG A 360 -0.93 1.28 27.97
N ASP A 361 -1.49 1.43 29.17
CA ASP A 361 -2.88 1.83 29.39
C ASP A 361 -3.07 3.36 29.51
N LYS A 362 -2.01 4.16 29.35
CA LYS A 362 -2.14 5.62 29.33
C LYS A 362 -2.66 6.08 27.96
N PRO A 363 -3.85 6.68 27.86
CA PRO A 363 -4.27 7.35 26.63
C PRO A 363 -3.32 8.52 26.39
N THR A 364 -2.82 8.66 25.16
CA THR A 364 -2.28 9.93 24.71
C THR A 364 -3.45 10.92 24.66
N ASP A 365 -3.58 11.77 25.68
CA ASP A 365 -4.57 12.84 25.74
C ASP A 365 -4.41 13.76 24.52
N ALA A 366 -5.22 13.50 23.49
CA ALA A 366 -5.41 14.42 22.39
C ALA A 366 -6.23 15.60 22.90
N GLY A 367 -5.53 16.68 23.26
CA GLY A 367 -6.00 18.07 23.38
C GLY A 367 -7.46 18.30 23.78
N SER A 368 -7.67 18.79 25.00
CA SER A 368 -8.94 19.31 25.50
C SER A 368 -9.67 20.16 24.45
N ALA A 369 -10.84 19.69 24.01
CA ALA A 369 -11.73 20.43 23.14
C ALA A 369 -12.21 21.71 23.85
N THR A 370 -12.15 22.84 23.14
CA THR A 370 -12.70 24.12 23.60
C THR A 370 -14.23 24.03 23.72
N PRO A 371 -14.84 24.70 24.72
CA PRO A 371 -16.28 24.74 24.88
C PRO A 371 -16.93 25.38 23.64
N VAL A 372 -17.89 24.66 23.04
CA VAL A 372 -18.73 25.18 21.96
C VAL A 372 -19.70 26.21 22.57
N PRO A 373 -19.91 27.38 21.95
CA PRO A 373 -20.85 28.38 22.46
C PRO A 373 -22.29 27.83 22.55
N GLU A 374 -22.98 28.17 23.62
CA GLU A 374 -24.38 27.80 23.86
C GLU A 374 -25.31 28.47 22.83
N HIS A 375 -25.71 27.73 21.81
CA HIS A 375 -26.88 28.08 21.02
C HIS A 375 -28.14 27.65 21.77
N ARG A 376 -29.04 28.62 22.03
CA ARG A 376 -30.35 28.39 22.64
C ARG A 376 -31.21 27.56 21.67
N ARG A 377 -31.32 26.26 21.90
CA ARG A 377 -32.08 25.30 21.06
C ARG A 377 -33.58 25.52 21.25
N GLN A 378 -34.35 25.29 20.19
CA GLN A 378 -35.81 25.31 20.28
C GLN A 378 -36.30 24.11 21.11
N GLU A 379 -37.12 24.39 22.11
CA GLU A 379 -37.76 23.38 22.96
C GLU A 379 -39.07 22.90 22.32
N LEU A 380 -39.30 21.59 22.37
CA LEU A 380 -40.51 20.92 21.92
C LEU A 380 -41.10 20.13 23.09
N GLN A 381 -42.43 20.09 23.19
CA GLN A 381 -43.11 19.14 24.07
C GLN A 381 -43.24 17.78 23.38
N TRP A 382 -43.37 16.70 24.16
CA TRP A 382 -43.55 15.35 23.63
C TRP A 382 -44.66 15.24 22.58
N CYS A 383 -45.80 15.90 22.83
CA CYS A 383 -46.96 15.94 21.93
C CYS A 383 -46.69 16.61 20.57
N GLN A 384 -45.61 17.38 20.46
CA GLN A 384 -45.19 18.07 19.24
C GLN A 384 -44.18 17.24 18.43
N THR A 385 -43.73 16.09 18.93
CA THR A 385 -42.76 15.22 18.26
C THR A 385 -43.43 14.25 17.29
N ASP A 386 -42.77 13.92 16.19
CA ASP A 386 -43.23 12.86 15.28
C ASP A 386 -43.11 11.46 15.89
N ALA A 387 -42.38 11.30 16.99
CA ALA A 387 -42.25 10.04 17.72
C ALA A 387 -43.60 9.55 18.27
N LEU A 388 -44.53 10.46 18.60
CA LEU A 388 -45.91 10.12 19.01
C LEU A 388 -46.68 9.33 17.94
N LYS A 389 -46.31 9.51 16.66
CA LYS A 389 -46.96 8.85 15.52
C LYS A 389 -46.39 7.46 15.24
N THR A 390 -45.35 7.04 15.97
CA THR A 390 -44.67 5.76 15.72
C THR A 390 -45.46 4.58 16.26
N VAL A 391 -45.38 3.44 15.59
CA VAL A 391 -46.11 2.21 15.94
C VAL A 391 -45.68 1.65 17.30
N ASN A 392 -44.44 1.94 17.71
CA ASN A 392 -43.83 1.56 18.98
C ASN A 392 -43.65 2.76 19.92
N CYS A 393 -44.58 3.72 19.90
CA CYS A 393 -44.51 4.94 20.70
C CYS A 393 -44.24 4.63 22.19
N PRO A 394 -43.07 5.00 22.74
CA PRO A 394 -42.81 4.83 24.17
C PRO A 394 -43.66 5.80 25.00
N GLU A 395 -44.07 5.37 26.19
CA GLU A 395 -44.75 6.26 27.14
C GLU A 395 -43.73 7.25 27.73
N HIS A 396 -43.92 8.54 27.45
CA HIS A 396 -43.14 9.64 28.02
C HIS A 396 -44.07 10.64 28.72
N ASP A 397 -43.55 11.32 29.74
CA ASP A 397 -44.26 12.40 30.43
C ASP A 397 -44.62 13.51 29.42
N GLU A 398 -45.88 13.93 29.38
CA GLU A 398 -46.35 15.04 28.53
C GLU A 398 -45.61 16.35 28.79
N LYS A 399 -45.05 16.52 30.00
CA LYS A 399 -44.25 17.69 30.38
C LYS A 399 -42.78 17.59 29.99
N SER A 400 -42.35 16.49 29.39
CA SER A 400 -40.96 16.34 28.95
C SER A 400 -40.63 17.34 27.83
N ILE A 401 -39.45 17.97 27.98
CA ILE A 401 -38.90 18.93 27.02
C ILE A 401 -37.91 18.19 26.13
N TRP A 402 -38.10 18.31 24.83
CA TRP A 402 -37.30 17.68 23.78
C TRP A 402 -36.64 18.76 22.94
N TRP A 403 -35.48 18.43 22.38
CA TRP A 403 -34.78 19.30 21.44
C TRP A 403 -34.66 18.60 20.10
N PRO A 404 -34.92 19.29 18.97
CA PRO A 404 -34.65 18.74 17.64
C PRO A 404 -33.19 18.30 17.55
N GLY A 405 -32.98 17.01 17.28
CA GLY A 405 -31.66 16.49 16.98
C GLY A 405 -31.30 16.75 15.52
N GLU A 406 -30.14 17.34 15.26
CA GLU A 406 -29.59 17.41 13.90
C GLU A 406 -29.09 16.04 13.42
N LYS A 407 -28.76 15.17 14.38
CA LYS A 407 -28.20 13.84 14.17
C LYS A 407 -28.48 12.92 15.36
N VAL A 408 -28.48 11.62 15.12
CA VAL A 408 -28.37 10.57 16.13
C VAL A 408 -27.09 9.77 15.89
N ILE A 409 -26.57 9.11 16.92
CA ILE A 409 -25.41 8.22 16.80
C ILE A 409 -25.93 6.79 16.88
N ALA A 410 -25.71 6.01 15.82
CA ALA A 410 -26.07 4.59 15.82
C ALA A 410 -25.22 3.80 16.82
N GLN A 411 -25.66 2.60 17.19
CA GLN A 411 -24.88 1.72 18.06
C GLN A 411 -23.50 1.36 17.47
N SER A 412 -23.38 1.39 16.14
CA SER A 412 -22.11 1.24 15.41
C SER A 412 -21.15 2.44 15.56
N GLY A 413 -21.62 3.56 16.11
CA GLY A 413 -20.87 4.82 16.18
C GLY A 413 -21.11 5.76 15.00
N ASP A 414 -21.91 5.36 14.01
CA ASP A 414 -22.18 6.17 12.82
C ASP A 414 -23.05 7.39 13.15
N VAL A 415 -22.71 8.53 12.53
CA VAL A 415 -23.48 9.77 12.63
C VAL A 415 -24.62 9.75 11.61
N CYS A 416 -25.86 9.58 12.07
CA CYS A 416 -27.04 9.56 11.22
C CYS A 416 -27.74 10.94 11.25
N LYS A 417 -27.72 11.67 10.14
CA LYS A 417 -28.42 12.97 10.01
C LYS A 417 -29.85 12.78 9.50
N VAL A 418 -30.66 13.83 9.61
CA VAL A 418 -32.00 13.86 9.00
C VAL A 418 -31.90 13.55 7.49
N GLY A 419 -32.71 12.61 7.02
CA GLY A 419 -32.72 12.12 5.64
C GLY A 419 -31.83 10.90 5.37
N PHE A 420 -31.08 10.41 6.36
CA PHE A 420 -30.30 9.18 6.21
C PHE A 420 -31.19 7.95 6.39
N TRP A 421 -30.88 6.90 5.64
CA TRP A 421 -31.43 5.58 5.88
C TRP A 421 -30.72 4.93 7.06
N VAL A 422 -31.48 4.40 8.01
CA VAL A 422 -30.96 3.65 9.15
C VAL A 422 -31.54 2.25 9.14
N PHE A 423 -30.69 1.25 9.37
CA PHE A 423 -31.13 -0.11 9.62
C PHE A 423 -31.33 -0.28 11.12
N ALA A 424 -32.54 -0.60 11.53
CA ALA A 424 -32.90 -0.82 12.93
C ALA A 424 -33.60 -2.18 13.06
N SER A 425 -33.30 -2.90 14.15
CA SER A 425 -34.07 -4.08 14.52
C SER A 425 -35.46 -3.65 14.95
N SER A 426 -36.49 -4.24 14.35
CA SER A 426 -37.87 -3.95 14.75
C SER A 426 -38.10 -4.41 16.18
N PRO A 427 -38.73 -3.58 17.05
CA PRO A 427 -39.11 -4.01 18.39
C PRO A 427 -40.20 -5.10 18.37
N PHE A 428 -40.78 -5.40 17.20
CA PHE A 428 -41.85 -6.40 17.02
C PHE A 428 -41.36 -7.76 16.51
N THR A 429 -40.07 -7.91 16.18
CA THR A 429 -39.53 -9.19 15.70
C THR A 429 -39.14 -10.11 16.86
N THR A 430 -40.14 -10.71 17.50
CA THR A 430 -40.00 -12.03 18.15
C THR A 430 -40.49 -13.09 17.16
N GLY A 431 -39.57 -13.80 16.51
CA GLY A 431 -39.87 -14.88 15.56
C GLY A 431 -39.58 -14.48 14.12
N GLY A 432 -38.50 -15.05 13.57
CA GLY A 432 -37.88 -14.61 12.33
C GLY A 432 -38.71 -14.80 11.07
N ILE A 433 -38.49 -13.89 10.12
CA ILE A 433 -38.52 -14.15 8.69
C ILE A 433 -37.37 -13.32 8.10
N TYR A 434 -36.32 -14.01 7.65
CA TYR A 434 -35.29 -13.41 6.80
C TYR A 434 -35.85 -13.31 5.38
N LEU A 435 -35.68 -12.16 4.73
CA LEU A 435 -35.71 -12.04 3.28
C LEU A 435 -34.29 -12.17 2.74
#